data_AF-A0A0F8YLI1-F1
#
_entry.id   AF-A0A0F8YLI1-F1
#
_cell.length_a   1.000
_cell.length_b   1.000
_cell.length_c   1.000
_cell.angle_alpha   90.00
_cell.angle_beta   90.00
_cell.angle_gamma   90.00
#
_symmetry.space_group_name_H-M   'P 1'
#
loop_
_entity.id
_entity.type
_entity.pdbx_description
1 polymer ?
#
loop_
_entity_poly.entity_id
_entity_poly.type
_entity_poly.pdbx_seq_one_letter_code
_entity_poly.pdbx_strand_id
1 'polypeptide(L)'
;MPDDNTPKVDGEKNPPTSEVETITIPKADHETLLITKKAHDAAGFKGRKLEEREEAQTAREETFKAGIATWQREKDQAEIDAVGGDQEKIKGIRDTQAQRDKDEAQNQRDKDLNKKEEDLKPREEKAIKQEIRGRAVKVAEAHNVDVEKLIEFTDGSPEALDKLAKSLPQLENGKAPLNLDGGRKGKAGASE
;
A
#
# COMPACT_ATOMS: atom_id res chain seq x y z
N MET A 1 53.17 -13.28 -55.38
CA MET A 1 52.48 -14.46 -55.92
C MET A 1 51.56 -14.98 -54.83
N PRO A 2 50.32 -15.39 -55.18
CA PRO A 2 49.30 -15.82 -54.23
C PRO A 2 49.46 -17.32 -53.91
N ASP A 3 49.20 -17.71 -52.66
CA ASP A 3 48.94 -19.11 -52.32
C ASP A 3 47.58 -19.19 -51.64
N ASP A 4 46.65 -19.82 -52.37
CA ASP A 4 45.40 -20.38 -51.90
C ASP A 4 45.67 -21.43 -50.81
N ASN A 5 44.99 -21.31 -49.66
CA ASN A 5 44.49 -22.51 -49.00
C ASN A 5 43.31 -22.17 -48.07
N THR A 6 42.09 -22.48 -48.53
CA THR A 6 40.93 -22.64 -47.65
C THR A 6 40.82 -24.09 -47.21
N PRO A 7 40.38 -24.32 -45.96
CA PRO A 7 39.45 -25.40 -45.70
C PRO A 7 38.11 -24.85 -45.17
N LYS A 8 37.04 -25.23 -45.87
CA LYS A 8 35.66 -25.29 -45.36
C LYS A 8 35.56 -26.25 -44.17
N VAL A 9 34.49 -26.10 -43.39
CA VAL A 9 33.88 -27.00 -42.35
C VAL A 9 33.67 -26.17 -41.07
N ASP A 10 32.52 -26.06 -40.41
CA ASP A 10 31.15 -26.50 -40.63
C ASP A 10 30.25 -25.72 -39.65
N GLY A 11 28.99 -25.44 -40.05
CA GLY A 11 27.85 -25.44 -39.15
C GLY A 11 27.73 -24.36 -38.07
N GLU A 12 27.58 -23.09 -38.43
CA GLU A 12 26.88 -22.15 -37.55
C GLU A 12 25.37 -22.43 -37.61
N LYS A 13 24.88 -23.06 -36.55
CA LYS A 13 23.46 -23.28 -36.25
C LYS A 13 22.75 -21.92 -36.20
N ASN A 14 21.95 -21.62 -37.21
CA ASN A 14 20.88 -20.62 -37.09
C ASN A 14 19.98 -21.01 -35.90
N PRO A 15 19.73 -20.13 -34.92
CA PRO A 15 18.64 -20.38 -33.97
C PRO A 15 17.33 -20.39 -34.76
N PRO A 16 16.36 -21.27 -34.42
CA PRO A 16 15.07 -21.26 -35.09
C PRO A 16 14.42 -19.90 -34.83
N THR A 17 14.19 -19.14 -35.91
CA THR A 17 13.22 -18.04 -35.90
C THR A 17 11.90 -18.63 -35.43
N SER A 18 11.56 -18.39 -34.17
CA SER A 18 10.24 -18.68 -33.64
C SER A 18 9.24 -17.95 -34.53
N GLU A 19 8.45 -18.70 -35.27
CA GLU A 19 7.28 -18.17 -35.96
C GLU A 19 6.47 -17.41 -34.92
N VAL A 20 6.39 -16.09 -35.07
CA VAL A 20 5.46 -15.28 -34.29
C VAL A 20 4.09 -15.69 -34.79
N GLU A 21 3.42 -16.58 -34.06
CA GLU A 21 2.02 -16.94 -34.32
C GLU A 21 1.20 -15.65 -34.36
N THR A 22 0.83 -15.23 -35.56
CA THR A 22 -0.04 -14.08 -35.78
C THR A 22 -1.47 -14.52 -35.43
N ILE A 23 -1.82 -14.38 -34.16
CA ILE A 23 -3.19 -14.58 -33.69
C ILE A 23 -4.08 -13.58 -34.43
N THR A 24 -4.92 -14.10 -35.33
CA THR A 24 -5.85 -13.29 -36.11
C THR A 24 -7.08 -13.02 -35.24
N ILE A 25 -7.12 -11.82 -34.66
CA ILE A 25 -8.20 -11.39 -33.79
C ILE A 25 -9.33 -10.80 -34.66
N PRO A 26 -10.61 -11.14 -34.42
CA PRO A 26 -11.74 -10.48 -35.08
C PRO A 26 -11.64 -8.96 -34.93
N LYS A 27 -11.97 -8.20 -35.98
CA LYS A 27 -11.79 -6.75 -36.01
C LYS A 27 -12.46 -6.02 -34.83
N ALA A 28 -13.61 -6.51 -34.38
CA ALA A 28 -14.32 -5.99 -33.20
C ALA A 28 -13.54 -6.19 -31.89
N ASP A 29 -12.91 -7.36 -31.71
CA ASP A 29 -12.11 -7.68 -30.53
C ASP A 29 -10.77 -6.91 -30.55
N HIS A 30 -10.20 -6.68 -31.74
CA HIS A 30 -9.03 -5.82 -31.90
C HIS A 30 -9.34 -4.34 -31.58
N GLU A 31 -10.49 -3.82 -32.02
CA GLU A 31 -10.91 -2.45 -31.71
C GLU A 31 -11.18 -2.26 -30.20
N THR A 32 -11.81 -3.23 -29.54
CA THR A 32 -12.02 -3.19 -28.08
C THR A 32 -10.71 -3.28 -27.29
N LEU A 33 -9.75 -4.11 -27.72
CA LEU A 33 -8.40 -4.17 -27.14
C LEU A 33 -7.63 -2.84 -27.31
N LEU A 34 -7.77 -2.16 -28.45
CA LEU A 34 -7.16 -0.85 -28.64
C LEU A 34 -7.80 0.23 -27.76
N ILE A 35 -9.11 0.20 -27.57
CA ILE A 35 -9.84 1.14 -26.71
C ILE A 35 -9.44 0.92 -25.24
N THR A 36 -9.42 -0.33 -24.78
CA THR A 36 -9.02 -0.68 -23.40
C THR A 36 -7.56 -0.32 -23.14
N LYS A 37 -6.65 -0.58 -24.09
CA LYS A 37 -5.26 -0.14 -24.00
C LYS A 37 -5.13 1.37 -23.91
N LYS A 38 -5.82 2.13 -24.77
CA LYS A 38 -5.84 3.61 -24.70
C LYS A 38 -6.41 4.13 -23.38
N ALA A 39 -7.46 3.49 -22.85
CA ALA A 39 -8.03 3.85 -21.56
C ALA A 39 -7.07 3.56 -20.41
N HIS A 40 -6.37 2.43 -20.44
CA HIS A 40 -5.34 2.06 -19.48
C HIS A 40 -4.13 3.00 -19.54
N ASP A 41 -3.66 3.34 -20.74
CA ASP A 41 -2.56 4.28 -20.95
C ASP A 41 -2.93 5.70 -20.48
N ALA A 42 -4.17 6.14 -20.75
CA ALA A 42 -4.67 7.42 -20.26
C ALA A 42 -4.85 7.44 -18.73
N ALA A 43 -5.28 6.33 -18.13
CA ALA A 43 -5.35 6.18 -16.67
C ALA A 43 -3.95 6.19 -16.04
N GLY A 44 -2.99 5.47 -16.61
CA GLY A 44 -1.59 5.46 -16.17
C GLY A 44 -0.91 6.82 -16.32
N PHE A 45 -1.21 7.58 -17.38
CA PHE A 45 -0.73 8.96 -17.54
C PHE A 45 -1.34 9.90 -16.49
N LYS A 46 -2.65 9.80 -16.22
CA LYS A 46 -3.30 10.58 -15.15
C LYS A 46 -2.75 10.21 -13.77
N GLY A 47 -2.49 8.93 -13.51
CA GLY A 47 -1.87 8.45 -12.27
C GLY A 47 -0.49 9.06 -12.03
N ARG A 48 0.41 8.96 -13.02
CA ARG A 48 1.75 9.58 -12.94
C ARG A 48 1.69 11.10 -12.75
N LYS A 49 0.78 11.79 -13.44
CA LYS A 49 0.63 13.24 -13.32
C LYS A 49 0.09 13.66 -11.95
N LEU A 50 -0.72 12.82 -11.30
CA LEU A 50 -1.17 13.03 -9.92
C LEU A 50 -0.02 12.83 -8.93
N GLU A 51 0.74 11.74 -9.09
CA GLU A 51 1.92 11.44 -8.26
C GLU A 51 2.98 12.55 -8.36
N GLU A 52 3.34 12.98 -9.57
CA GLU A 52 4.24 14.13 -9.80
C GLU A 52 3.73 15.42 -9.16
N ARG A 53 2.41 15.64 -9.13
CA ARG A 53 1.81 16.83 -8.50
C ARG A 53 1.86 16.74 -6.98
N GLU A 54 1.60 15.57 -6.41
CA GLU A 54 1.71 15.31 -4.97
C GLU A 54 3.16 15.48 -4.50
N GLU A 55 4.13 14.91 -5.22
CA GLU A 55 5.56 15.09 -4.97
C GLU A 55 6.00 16.56 -5.07
N ALA A 56 5.51 17.29 -6.08
CA ALA A 56 5.81 18.71 -6.21
C ALA A 56 5.17 19.55 -5.10
N GLN A 57 4.02 19.14 -4.55
CA GLN A 57 3.39 19.81 -3.42
C GLN A 57 4.14 19.53 -2.11
N THR A 58 4.51 18.27 -1.84
CA THR A 58 5.28 17.93 -0.65
C THR A 58 6.64 18.62 -0.63
N ALA A 59 7.36 18.67 -1.75
CA ALA A 59 8.62 19.40 -1.87
C ALA A 59 8.47 20.91 -1.62
N ARG A 60 7.37 21.52 -2.06
CA ARG A 60 7.06 22.93 -1.78
C ARG A 60 6.74 23.16 -0.31
N GLU A 61 6.03 22.25 0.33
CA GLU A 61 5.74 22.35 1.76
C GLU A 61 6.99 22.19 2.62
N GLU A 62 7.88 21.27 2.26
CA GLU A 62 9.15 21.06 2.97
C GLU A 62 10.07 22.28 2.85
N THR A 63 10.20 22.84 1.65
CA THR A 63 11.01 24.06 1.43
C THR A 63 10.41 25.27 2.14
N PHE A 64 9.08 25.40 2.16
CA PHE A 64 8.39 26.45 2.91
C PHE A 64 8.60 26.31 4.42
N LYS A 65 8.46 25.10 4.98
CA LYS A 65 8.75 24.83 6.40
C LYS A 65 10.20 25.15 6.77
N ALA A 66 11.15 24.76 5.91
CA ALA A 66 12.56 25.08 6.11
C ALA A 66 12.81 26.60 6.09
N GLY A 67 12.17 27.33 5.17
CA GLY A 67 12.26 28.78 5.09
C GLY A 67 11.69 29.51 6.30
N ILE A 68 10.58 29.02 6.87
CA ILE A 68 10.03 29.55 8.12
C ILE A 68 11.02 29.31 9.28
N ALA A 69 11.59 28.11 9.38
CA ALA A 69 12.53 27.79 10.45
C ALA A 69 13.80 28.67 10.39
N THR A 70 14.33 28.96 9.19
CA THR A 70 15.47 29.87 9.04
C THR A 70 15.09 31.30 9.41
N TRP A 71 13.94 31.79 8.95
CA TRP A 71 13.45 33.13 9.29
C TRP A 71 13.24 33.29 10.80
N GLN A 72 12.71 32.25 11.46
CA GLN A 72 12.49 32.24 12.89
C GLN A 72 13.81 32.35 13.66
N ARG A 73 14.85 31.60 13.26
CA ARG A 73 16.19 31.68 13.85
C ARG A 73 16.84 33.05 13.66
N GLU A 74 16.70 33.63 12.46
CA GLU A 74 17.23 34.97 12.17
C GLU A 74 16.55 36.03 13.04
N LYS A 75 15.22 35.93 13.21
CA LYS A 75 14.47 36.79 14.11
C LYS A 75 14.90 36.63 15.57
N ASP A 76 14.99 35.38 16.03
CA ASP A 76 15.35 35.06 17.41
C ASP A 76 16.79 35.52 17.74
N GLN A 77 17.71 35.46 16.76
CA GLN A 77 19.06 36.01 16.89
C GLN A 77 19.06 37.54 16.88
N ALA A 78 18.28 38.18 16.00
CA ALA A 78 18.15 39.63 15.96
C ALA A 78 17.55 40.20 17.26
N GLU A 79 16.64 39.48 17.92
CA GLU A 79 16.10 39.86 19.24
C GLU A 79 17.19 39.84 20.32
N ILE A 80 18.11 38.87 20.30
CA ILE A 80 19.25 38.81 21.23
C ILE A 80 20.23 39.95 20.94
N ASP A 81 20.57 40.17 19.66
CA ASP A 81 21.52 41.19 19.25
C ASP A 81 21.02 42.62 19.55
N ALA A 82 19.71 42.85 19.43
CA ALA A 82 19.07 44.14 19.75
C ALA A 82 19.18 44.53 21.23
N VAL A 83 19.29 43.54 22.12
CA VAL A 83 19.44 43.74 23.57
C VAL A 83 20.92 43.95 23.96
N GLY A 84 21.85 43.62 23.07
CA GLY A 84 23.29 43.83 23.27
C GLY A 84 23.88 42.89 24.32
N GLY A 85 24.53 43.46 25.34
CA GLY A 85 25.25 42.72 26.40
C GLY A 85 24.49 42.57 27.72
N ASP A 86 23.21 42.97 27.79
CA ASP A 86 22.39 42.89 29.00
C ASP A 86 21.99 41.43 29.29
N GLN A 87 22.75 40.78 30.18
CA GLN A 87 22.60 39.35 30.44
C GLN A 87 21.22 38.95 31.01
N GLU A 88 20.58 39.82 31.81
CA GLU A 88 19.26 39.50 32.38
C GLU A 88 18.18 39.47 31.30
N LYS A 89 18.22 40.42 30.37
CA LYS A 89 17.26 40.46 29.25
C LYS A 89 17.52 39.35 28.24
N ILE A 90 18.78 39.05 27.92
CA ILE A 90 19.13 37.90 27.06
C ILE A 90 18.62 36.60 27.67
N LYS A 91 18.76 36.43 28.99
CA LYS A 91 18.24 35.26 29.69
C LYS A 91 16.71 35.16 29.57
N GLY A 92 15.99 36.25 29.78
CA GLY A 92 14.52 36.25 29.62
C GLY A 92 14.05 35.91 28.19
N ILE A 93 14.76 36.40 27.17
CA ILE A 93 14.49 36.06 25.76
C ILE A 93 14.74 34.58 25.50
N ARG A 94 15.89 34.05 25.95
CA ARG A 94 16.23 32.62 25.79
C ARG A 94 15.26 31.71 26.52
N ASP A 95 14.80 32.07 27.72
CA ASP A 95 13.80 31.30 28.45
C ASP A 95 12.46 31.26 27.69
N THR A 96 12.08 32.37 27.05
CA THR A 96 10.88 32.45 26.21
C THR A 96 11.01 31.62 24.93
N GLN A 97 12.16 31.67 24.26
CA GLN A 97 12.46 30.85 23.09
C GLN A 97 12.47 29.36 23.45
N ALA A 98 13.10 28.98 24.58
CA ALA A 98 13.13 27.61 25.06
C ALA A 98 11.74 27.08 25.42
N GLN A 99 10.84 27.93 25.93
CA GLN A 99 9.46 27.53 26.17
C GLN A 99 8.70 27.31 24.85
N ARG A 100 8.88 28.19 23.86
CA ARG A 100 8.29 28.03 22.53
C ARG A 100 8.74 26.73 21.86
N ASP A 101 10.03 26.41 21.92
CA ASP A 101 10.58 25.17 21.38
C ASP A 101 10.00 23.92 22.06
N LYS A 102 9.79 23.98 23.38
CA LYS A 102 9.12 22.91 24.14
C LYS A 102 7.68 22.74 23.70
N ASP A 103 6.94 23.83 23.58
CA ASP A 103 5.52 23.81 23.18
C ASP A 103 5.38 23.27 21.74
N GLU A 104 6.28 23.65 20.83
CA GLU A 104 6.30 23.13 19.46
C GLU A 104 6.65 21.63 19.42
N ALA A 105 7.65 21.20 20.20
CA ALA A 105 8.01 19.79 20.33
C ALA A 105 6.88 18.95 20.92
N GLN A 106 6.13 19.49 21.90
CA GLN A 106 4.97 18.83 22.46
C GLN A 106 3.83 18.72 21.43
N ASN A 107 3.51 19.82 20.74
CA ASN A 107 2.52 19.79 19.65
C ASN A 107 2.88 18.80 18.54
N GLN A 108 4.16 18.67 18.20
CA GLN A 108 4.61 17.69 17.20
C GLN A 108 4.42 16.26 17.70
N ARG A 109 4.74 15.98 18.98
CA ARG A 109 4.49 14.67 19.59
C ARG A 109 3.00 14.33 19.61
N ASP A 110 2.14 15.28 19.94
CA ASP A 110 0.68 15.05 19.98
C ASP A 110 0.13 14.74 18.59
N LYS A 111 0.62 15.43 17.55
CA LYS A 111 0.29 15.11 16.15
C LYS A 111 0.76 13.72 15.75
N ASP A 112 1.99 13.35 16.12
CA ASP A 112 2.55 12.04 15.81
C ASP A 112 1.80 10.90 16.54
N LEU A 113 1.35 11.13 17.77
CA LEU A 113 0.51 10.20 18.52
C LEU A 113 -0.87 10.05 17.89
N ASN A 114 -1.54 11.15 17.55
CA ASN A 114 -2.84 11.10 16.87
C ASN A 114 -2.75 10.34 15.54
N LYS A 115 -1.70 10.59 14.74
CA LYS A 115 -1.48 9.86 13.49
C LYS A 115 -1.27 8.35 13.73
N LYS A 116 -0.51 7.98 14.76
CA LYS A 116 -0.34 6.57 15.14
C LYS A 116 -1.65 5.92 15.58
N GLU A 117 -2.47 6.61 16.34
CA GLU A 117 -3.79 6.11 16.75
C GLU A 117 -4.72 5.93 15.55
N GLU A 118 -4.73 6.89 14.62
CA GLU A 118 -5.48 6.79 13.37
C GLU A 118 -5.01 5.61 12.49
N ASP A 119 -3.71 5.32 12.46
CA ASP A 119 -3.16 4.18 11.74
C ASP A 119 -3.44 2.83 12.43
N LEU A 120 -3.57 2.81 13.76
CA LEU A 120 -3.84 1.61 14.55
C LEU A 120 -5.29 1.16 14.47
N LYS A 121 -6.26 2.08 14.55
CA LYS A 121 -7.70 1.78 14.46
C LYS A 121 -8.07 0.84 13.28
N PRO A 122 -7.70 1.13 12.02
CA PRO A 122 -8.04 0.26 10.90
C PRO A 122 -7.28 -1.07 10.93
N ARG A 123 -6.10 -1.14 11.57
CA ARG A 123 -5.36 -2.39 11.74
C ARG A 123 -6.03 -3.28 12.76
N GLU A 124 -6.47 -2.72 13.88
CA GLU A 124 -7.22 -3.42 14.92
C GLU A 124 -8.56 -3.90 14.39
N GLU A 125 -9.31 -3.05 13.68
CA GLU A 125 -10.57 -3.45 13.04
C GLU A 125 -10.38 -4.59 12.02
N LYS A 126 -9.30 -4.55 11.22
CA LYS A 126 -8.97 -5.63 10.28
C LYS A 126 -8.62 -6.93 11.03
N ALA A 127 -7.84 -6.85 12.10
CA ALA A 127 -7.46 -8.00 12.90
C ALA A 127 -8.70 -8.65 13.56
N ILE A 128 -9.58 -7.84 14.15
CA ILE A 128 -10.83 -8.30 14.76
C ILE A 128 -11.73 -8.97 13.71
N LYS A 129 -11.92 -8.35 12.53
CA LYS A 129 -12.71 -8.93 11.44
C LYS A 129 -12.15 -10.27 10.95
N GLN A 130 -10.83 -10.39 10.84
CA GLN A 130 -10.17 -11.64 10.46
C GLN A 130 -10.35 -12.73 11.53
N GLU A 131 -10.25 -12.37 12.80
CA GLU A 131 -10.45 -13.31 13.90
C GLU A 131 -11.90 -13.82 13.96
N ILE A 132 -12.88 -12.91 13.85
CA ILE A 132 -14.31 -13.24 13.77
C ILE A 132 -14.57 -14.17 12.60
N ARG A 133 -14.04 -13.85 11.41
CA ARG A 133 -14.17 -14.70 10.23
C ARG A 133 -13.56 -16.08 10.45
N GLY A 134 -12.36 -16.16 11.01
CA GLY A 134 -11.71 -17.43 11.30
C GLY A 134 -12.51 -18.31 12.28
N ARG A 135 -13.16 -17.71 13.27
CA ARG A 135 -14.07 -18.42 14.19
C ARG A 135 -15.35 -18.86 13.49
N ALA A 136 -15.99 -17.98 12.72
CA ALA A 136 -17.20 -18.29 11.97
C ALA A 136 -16.98 -19.44 10.97
N VAL A 137 -15.81 -19.51 10.32
CA VAL A 137 -15.44 -20.62 9.44
C VAL A 137 -15.42 -21.96 10.18
N LYS A 138 -14.76 -22.02 11.35
CA LYS A 138 -14.69 -23.25 12.14
C LYS A 138 -16.07 -23.74 12.58
N VAL A 139 -16.95 -22.81 12.98
CA VAL A 139 -18.31 -23.15 13.39
C VAL A 139 -19.16 -23.56 12.19
N ALA A 140 -19.04 -22.87 11.06
CA ALA A 140 -19.73 -23.21 9.83
C ALA A 140 -19.36 -24.60 9.32
N GLU A 141 -18.07 -24.96 9.37
CA GLU A 141 -17.58 -26.29 9.02
C GLU A 141 -18.13 -27.36 9.96
N ALA A 142 -18.16 -27.09 11.28
CA ALA A 142 -18.67 -28.04 12.26
C ALA A 142 -20.18 -28.30 12.15
N HIS A 143 -20.95 -27.28 11.77
CA HIS A 143 -22.41 -27.35 11.67
C HIS A 143 -22.94 -27.48 10.23
N ASN A 144 -22.06 -27.49 9.24
CA ASN A 144 -22.37 -27.48 7.81
C ASN A 144 -23.36 -26.38 7.42
N VAL A 145 -23.08 -25.15 7.84
CA VAL A 145 -23.90 -23.94 7.59
C VAL A 145 -23.12 -22.88 6.84
N ASP A 146 -23.80 -21.84 6.36
CA ASP A 146 -23.21 -20.74 5.61
C ASP A 146 -22.40 -19.79 6.53
N VAL A 147 -21.10 -19.63 6.22
CA VAL A 147 -20.18 -18.74 6.94
C VAL A 147 -20.62 -17.28 6.84
N GLU A 148 -21.13 -16.85 5.68
CA GLU A 148 -21.48 -15.44 5.46
C GLU A 148 -22.66 -15.05 6.35
N LYS A 149 -23.65 -15.94 6.50
CA LYS A 149 -24.78 -15.75 7.42
C LYS A 149 -24.33 -15.71 8.88
N LEU A 150 -23.34 -16.51 9.27
CA LEU A 150 -22.80 -16.44 10.63
C LEU A 150 -22.12 -15.10 10.92
N ILE A 151 -21.40 -14.54 9.96
CA ILE A 151 -20.72 -13.26 10.11
C ILE A 151 -21.71 -12.09 10.06
N GLU A 152 -22.74 -12.16 9.20
CA GLU A 152 -23.72 -11.09 9.02
C GLU A 152 -24.66 -10.93 10.23
N PHE A 153 -25.05 -12.03 10.86
CA PHE A 153 -26.06 -12.04 11.92
C PHE A 153 -25.49 -12.23 13.34
N THR A 154 -24.17 -12.17 13.52
CA THR A 154 -23.54 -12.24 14.85
C THR A 154 -22.47 -11.18 15.05
N ASP A 155 -22.15 -10.94 16.33
CA ASP A 155 -21.00 -10.15 16.76
C ASP A 155 -19.67 -10.92 16.68
N GLY A 156 -19.68 -12.16 16.17
CA GLY A 156 -18.50 -13.04 16.12
C GLY A 156 -18.10 -13.64 17.47
N SER A 157 -18.93 -13.49 18.51
CA SER A 157 -18.71 -14.18 19.79
C SER A 157 -18.91 -15.70 19.63
N PRO A 158 -18.12 -16.54 20.31
CA PRO A 158 -18.19 -18.00 20.15
C PRO A 158 -19.59 -18.55 20.44
N GLU A 159 -20.27 -18.02 21.47
CA GLU A 159 -21.60 -18.47 21.85
C GLU A 159 -22.68 -18.05 20.86
N ALA A 160 -22.60 -16.84 20.30
CA ALA A 160 -23.56 -16.38 19.30
C ALA A 160 -23.40 -17.16 17.99
N LEU A 161 -22.16 -17.40 17.57
CA LEU A 161 -21.86 -18.22 16.39
C LEU A 161 -22.42 -19.63 16.52
N ASP A 162 -22.18 -20.31 17.65
CA ASP A 162 -22.66 -21.68 17.89
C ASP A 162 -24.19 -21.75 18.02
N LYS A 163 -24.81 -20.79 18.72
CA LYS A 163 -26.29 -20.70 18.82
C LYS A 163 -26.94 -20.47 17.47
N LEU A 164 -26.41 -19.54 16.68
CA LEU A 164 -26.93 -19.24 15.35
C LEU A 164 -26.73 -20.42 14.40
N ALA A 165 -25.54 -21.05 14.41
CA ALA A 165 -25.24 -22.21 13.57
C ALA A 165 -26.19 -23.39 13.79
N LYS A 166 -26.65 -23.60 15.02
CA LYS A 166 -27.67 -24.62 15.35
C LYS A 166 -29.06 -24.30 14.81
N SER A 167 -29.35 -23.03 14.56
CA SER A 167 -30.66 -22.56 14.07
C SER A 167 -30.70 -22.35 12.55
N LEU A 168 -29.53 -22.25 11.91
CA LEU A 168 -29.44 -22.03 10.48
C LEU A 168 -29.72 -23.33 9.71
N PRO A 169 -30.33 -23.23 8.51
CA PRO A 169 -30.51 -24.38 7.64
C PRO A 169 -29.13 -24.91 7.21
N GLN A 170 -28.95 -26.23 7.36
CA GLN A 170 -27.74 -26.91 6.91
C GLN A 170 -27.68 -26.87 5.37
N LEU A 171 -26.47 -26.71 4.85
CA LEU A 171 -26.23 -26.75 3.41
C LEU A 171 -26.44 -28.19 2.91
N GLU A 172 -27.53 -28.42 2.17
CA GLU A 172 -27.77 -29.73 1.58
C GLU A 172 -26.62 -30.09 0.61
N ASN A 173 -26.04 -31.27 0.83
CA ASN A 173 -24.91 -31.84 0.10
C ASN A 173 -23.55 -31.21 0.39
N GLY A 174 -22.97 -31.46 1.57
CA GLY A 174 -21.52 -31.66 1.82
C GLY A 174 -20.49 -30.72 1.17
N LYS A 175 -20.91 -29.58 0.63
CA LYS A 175 -20.04 -28.58 0.02
C LYS A 175 -19.56 -27.74 1.18
N ALA A 176 -18.38 -28.10 1.66
CA ALA A 176 -17.60 -27.24 2.53
C ALA A 176 -17.65 -25.81 1.97
N PRO A 177 -17.96 -24.80 2.80
CA PRO A 177 -18.00 -23.42 2.34
C PRO A 177 -16.62 -23.08 1.76
N LEU A 178 -16.62 -22.69 0.49
CA LEU A 178 -15.43 -22.48 -0.33
C LEU A 178 -14.61 -21.30 0.21
N ASN A 179 -13.72 -21.52 1.19
CA ASN A 179 -12.61 -20.60 1.45
C ASN A 179 -11.42 -21.01 0.58
N LEU A 180 -11.48 -20.66 -0.71
CA LEU A 180 -10.26 -20.54 -1.50
C LEU A 180 -9.67 -19.16 -1.22
N ASP A 181 -8.82 -19.15 -0.20
CA ASP A 181 -7.54 -18.46 -0.15
C ASP A 181 -7.39 -17.31 -1.17
N GLY A 182 -7.48 -16.09 -0.67
CA GLY A 182 -7.01 -14.91 -1.37
C GLY A 182 -5.51 -15.01 -1.61
N GLY A 183 -5.13 -15.60 -2.74
CA GLY A 183 -3.84 -15.39 -3.39
C GLY A 183 -2.65 -16.16 -2.82
N ARG A 184 -2.47 -17.41 -3.26
CA ARG A 184 -1.13 -18.03 -3.45
C ARG A 184 -1.21 -19.22 -4.40
N LYS A 185 -1.23 -18.95 -5.71
CA LYS A 185 -0.74 -19.94 -6.70
C LYS A 185 0.78 -19.98 -6.64
N GLY A 186 1.31 -20.64 -5.61
CA GLY A 186 2.70 -21.08 -5.59
C GLY A 186 2.86 -22.23 -6.58
N LYS A 187 3.75 -22.05 -7.55
CA LYS A 187 4.20 -23.09 -8.49
C LYS A 187 4.54 -24.36 -7.73
N ALA A 188 3.79 -25.44 -7.98
CA ALA A 188 4.30 -26.77 -7.75
C ALA A 188 5.37 -27.03 -8.82
N GLY A 189 6.62 -27.18 -8.38
CA GLY A 189 7.68 -27.72 -9.21
C GLY A 189 7.33 -29.14 -9.60
N ALA A 190 7.26 -29.40 -10.91
CA ALA A 190 7.27 -30.74 -11.45
C ALA A 190 8.72 -31.22 -11.46
N SER A 191 8.99 -32.18 -10.58
CA SER A 191 10.14 -33.06 -10.67
C SER A 191 9.73 -34.24 -11.56
N GLU A 192 10.35 -34.36 -12.72
CA GLU A 192 10.77 -35.63 -13.37
C GLU A 192 11.69 -35.30 -14.55
#